data_AF-A0A932YVW0-F1
#
_entry.id   AF-A0A932YVW0-F1
#
_cell.length_a   1.000
_cell.length_b   1.000
_cell.length_c   1.000
_cell.angle_alpha   90.00
_cell.angle_beta   90.00
_cell.angle_gamma   90.00
#
_symmetry.space_group_name_H-M   'P 1'
#
loop_
_entity.id
_entity.type
_entity.pdbx_description
1 polymer ?
#
loop_
_entity_poly.entity_id
_entity_poly.type
_entity_poly.pdbx_seq_one_letter_code
_entity_poly.pdbx_strand_id
1 'polypeptide(L)' 'PEALVAACRPEVLVKGGDWPVERIAGAQAVIARGGRVVSIPFEHERSTTAMVERVRKGKM' A
#
# COMPACT_ATOMS: atom_id res chain seq x y z
N PRO A 1 -3.30 -7.52 8.13
CA PRO A 1 -2.81 -6.30 8.84
C PRO A 1 -3.91 -5.40 9.43
N GLU A 2 -5.20 -5.63 9.14
CA GLU A 2 -6.30 -4.75 9.59
C GLU A 2 -6.35 -4.53 11.10
N ALA A 3 -6.19 -5.59 11.90
CA ALA A 3 -6.19 -5.50 13.36
C ALA A 3 -5.12 -4.53 13.89
N LEU A 4 -3.93 -4.53 13.28
CA LEU A 4 -2.86 -3.61 13.64
C LEU A 4 -3.20 -2.17 13.25
N VAL A 5 -3.72 -1.94 12.05
CA VAL A 5 -4.15 -0.61 11.59
C VAL A 5 -5.24 -0.06 12.51
N ALA A 6 -6.19 -0.90 12.92
CA ALA A 6 -7.23 -0.52 13.88
C ALA A 6 -6.65 -0.17 15.26
N ALA A 7 -5.66 -0.94 15.75
CA ALA A 7 -4.99 -0.67 17.02
C ALA A 7 -4.15 0.62 17.00
N CYS A 8 -3.44 0.87 15.90
CA CYS A 8 -2.60 2.07 15.73
C CYS A 8 -3.43 3.35 15.53
N ARG A 9 -4.69 3.25 15.09
CA ARG A 9 -5.61 4.38 14.90
C ARG A 9 -5.01 5.56 14.11
N PRO A 10 -4.44 5.34 12.91
CA PRO A 10 -3.86 6.44 12.14
C PRO A 10 -4.93 7.44 11.68
N GLU A 11 -4.57 8.72 11.58
CA GLU A 11 -5.42 9.76 10.97
C GLU A 11 -5.42 9.67 9.44
N VAL A 12 -4.31 9.20 8.85
CA VAL A 12 -4.16 8.99 7.41
C VAL A 12 -3.55 7.61 7.13
N LEU A 13 -4.22 6.81 6.29
CA LEU A 13 -3.72 5.54 5.78
C LEU A 13 -3.42 5.67 4.29
N VAL A 14 -2.17 5.42 3.90
CA VAL A 14 -1.73 5.54 2.50
C VAL A 14 -1.33 4.17 1.97
N LYS A 15 -1.80 3.83 0.77
CA LYS A 15 -1.33 2.66 0.02
C LYS A 15 -0.84 3.06 -1.35
N GLY A 16 0.37 2.65 -1.70
CA GLY A 16 0.88 2.73 -3.07
C GLY A 16 0.22 1.70 -3.98
N GLY A 17 -0.14 2.13 -5.18
CA GLY A 17 -0.71 1.35 -6.28
C GLY A 17 -2.12 1.83 -6.65
N ASP A 18 -2.74 1.13 -7.58
CA ASP A 18 -4.07 1.48 -8.09
C ASP A 18 -5.17 0.69 -7.38
N TRP A 19 -5.11 0.65 -6.04
CA TRP A 19 -6.08 -0.08 -5.23
C TRP A 19 -7.32 0.77 -4.97
N PRO A 20 -8.54 0.24 -5.21
CA PRO A 20 -9.75 0.83 -4.67
C PRO A 20 -9.62 0.98 -3.15
N VAL A 21 -10.02 2.12 -2.60
CA VAL A 21 -9.87 2.43 -1.17
C VAL A 21 -10.52 1.35 -0.30
N GLU A 22 -11.64 0.80 -0.75
CA GLU A 22 -12.43 -0.22 -0.05
C GLU A 22 -11.67 -1.56 0.05
N ARG A 23 -10.65 -1.77 -0.80
CA ARG A 23 -9.80 -2.97 -0.79
C ARG A 23 -8.52 -2.79 0.03
N ILE A 24 -8.26 -1.59 0.57
CA ILE A 24 -7.11 -1.36 1.43
C ILE A 24 -7.42 -1.91 2.83
N ALA A 25 -6.62 -2.87 3.27
CA ALA A 25 -6.74 -3.49 4.58
C ALA A 25 -6.74 -2.43 5.71
N GLY A 26 -7.83 -2.35 6.48
CA GLY A 26 -8.02 -1.38 7.57
C GLY A 26 -8.65 -0.05 7.15
N ALA A 27 -8.98 0.16 5.87
CA ALA A 27 -9.61 1.38 5.39
C ALA A 27 -10.92 1.71 6.10
N GLN A 28 -11.80 0.71 6.26
CA GLN A 28 -13.09 0.89 6.94
C GLN A 28 -12.92 1.41 8.37
N ALA A 29 -11.97 0.85 9.12
CA ALA A 29 -11.69 1.27 10.49
C ALA A 29 -11.11 2.69 10.60
N VAL A 30 -10.43 3.18 9.56
CA VAL A 30 -9.90 4.55 9.48
C VAL A 30 -11.01 5.52 9.11
N ILE A 31 -11.80 5.21 8.08
CA ILE A 31 -12.94 6.01 7.60
C ILE A 31 -14.00 6.15 8.68
N ALA A 32 -14.38 5.05 9.36
CA ALA A 32 -15.39 5.06 10.42
C ALA A 32 -15.03 5.97 11.61
N ARG A 33 -13.74 6.29 11.77
CA ARG A 33 -13.26 7.22 12.81
C ARG A 33 -13.02 8.65 12.30
N GLY A 34 -13.40 8.94 11.05
CA GLY A 34 -13.18 10.24 10.41
C GLY A 34 -11.76 10.44 9.86
N GLY A 35 -10.95 9.39 9.79
CA GLY A 35 -9.64 9.43 9.16
C GLY A 35 -9.72 9.37 7.63
N ARG A 36 -8.60 9.64 6.95
CA ARG A 36 -8.51 9.65 5.50
C ARG A 36 -7.74 8.43 4.98
N VAL A 37 -8.22 7.85 3.89
CA VAL A 37 -7.52 6.77 3.17
C VAL A 37 -7.19 7.26 1.77
N VAL A 38 -5.94 7.07 1.35
CA VAL A 38 -5.45 7.55 0.06
C VAL A 38 -4.73 6.43 -0.68
N SER A 39 -5.16 6.16 -1.91
CA SER A 39 -4.35 5.39 -2.86
C SER A 39 -3.50 6.35 -3.67
N ILE A 40 -2.19 6.12 -3.73
CA ILE A 40 -1.26 6.93 -4.52
C ILE A 40 -0.64 6.09 -5.63
N PRO A 41 -0.36 6.68 -6.81
CA PRO A 41 0.36 5.98 -7.87
C PRO A 41 1.66 5.37 -7.33
N PHE A 42 1.95 4.14 -7.73
CA PHE A 42 3.19 3.47 -7.35
C PHE A 42 4.10 3.35 -8.56
N GLU A 43 5.18 4.13 -8.59
CA GLU A 43 6.16 4.08 -9.68
C GLU A 43 6.89 2.73 -9.69
N HIS A 44 6.79 2.02 -10.82
CA HIS A 44 7.23 0.63 -10.98
C HIS A 44 8.73 0.46 -11.21
N GLU A 45 9.52 1.54 -11.31
CA GLU A 45 10.95 1.47 -11.64
C GLU A 45 11.78 0.70 -10.60
N ARG A 46 11.21 0.41 -9.42
CA ARG A 46 11.83 -0.38 -8.35
C ARG A 46 10.97 -1.57 -7.92
N SER A 47 10.29 -2.24 -8.85
CA SER A 47 9.60 -3.47 -8.48
C SER A 47 10.60 -4.58 -8.13
N THR A 48 10.30 -5.34 -7.08
CA THR A 48 11.07 -6.54 -6.70
C THR A 48 11.13 -7.52 -7.88
N THR A 49 10.07 -7.60 -8.69
CA THR A 49 10.05 -8.37 -9.94
C THR A 49 11.13 -7.89 -10.92
N ALA A 50 11.22 -6.58 -11.18
CA ALA A 50 12.25 -6.03 -12.07
C ALA A 50 13.68 -6.22 -11.52
N MET A 51 13.83 -6.19 -10.20
CA MET A 51 15.10 -6.50 -9.53
C MET A 51 15.47 -7.98 -9.70
N VAL A 52 14.54 -8.91 -9.45
CA VAL A 52 14.75 -10.36 -9.64
C VAL A 52 15.03 -10.68 -11.10
N GLU A 53 14.33 -10.05 -12.05
CA GLU A 53 14.58 -10.19 -13.48
C GLU A 53 15.99 -9.72 -13.88
N ARG A 54 16.48 -8.59 -13.34
CA ARG A 54 17.86 -8.12 -13.57
C ARG A 54 18.89 -9.12 -13.06
N VAL A 55 18.70 -9.61 -11.82
CA VAL A 55 19.57 -10.63 -11.22
C VAL A 55 19.59 -11.91 -12.07
N ARG A 56 18.42 -12.38 -12.51
CA ARG A 56 18.29 -13.58 -13.37
C ARG A 56 18.90 -13.39 -14.76
N LYS A 57 18.84 -12.18 -15.33
CA LYS A 57 19.38 -11.86 -16.66
C LYS A 57 20.87 -11.56 -16.65
N GLY A 58 21.54 -11.55 -15.50
CA GLY A 58 22.99 -11.30 -15.38
C GLY A 58 23.42 -9.91 -15.83
N LYS A 59 22.49 -8.97 -16.02
CA LYS A 59 22.77 -7.56 -16.33
C LYS A 59 22.90 -6.81 -15.01
N MET A 60 24.12 -6.74 -14.48
CA MET A 60 24.49 -5.82 -13.42
C MET A 60 25.08 -4.54 -14.02
#